data_AF-A0A2G4RD20-F1
#
_entry.id   AF-A0A2G4RD20-F1
#
_cell.length_a   1.000
_cell.length_b   1.000
_cell.length_c   1.000
_cell.angle_alpha   90.00
_cell.angle_beta   90.00
_cell.angle_gamma   90.00
#
_symmetry.space_group_name_H-M   'P 1'
#
loop_
_entity.id
_entity.type
_entity.pdbx_description
1 polymer ?
#
loop_
_entity_poly.entity_id
_entity_poly.type
_entity_poly.pdbx_seq_one_letter_code
_entity_poly.pdbx_strand_id
1 'polypeptide(L)'
;MTALPRHALVHDIHKPDEPSLPTGEMHVPSPSLPGVLHGTDIYTQTGHVPVQTLTPTQKLITYDPEMAEVCATITKVAAQHVNVQPTQPEDEAGYPIRIIKHAIADNLPTQDVLLTPDQCLFFENKFVPAALLTNRVSIFYDHSFQKYTAYPIQTQTPAIIVAQGLLVASALPPCPNNTHWHTRTDVPVVTERAVVAPLYHRLLDRAKHCGLQSKFSTSHAITHEHELSLITDTGKLIRKAREQDNLAMFMLPPNVHDVHLSSRASRPVDVLAPYLQDKRRLGVRVGNITLQENRKPKNISTHLQKNLPGWHPHDGQPGRWTDGHAHLPLEPERGKNRMGLLCVQILESIPYRHHDFHGPRKNYK
;
A
#
# COMPACT_ATOMS: atom_id res chain seq x y z
N MET A 1 -8.40 38.32 8.86
CA MET A 1 -6.95 38.40 8.63
C MET A 1 -6.25 37.64 9.74
N THR A 2 -5.92 36.38 9.49
CA THR A 2 -5.09 35.56 10.37
C THR A 2 -4.22 34.75 9.42
N ALA A 3 -3.01 35.26 9.20
CA ALA A 3 -2.02 34.63 8.36
C ALA A 3 -1.69 33.24 8.93
N LEU A 4 -1.68 32.22 8.06
CA LEU A 4 -1.14 30.90 8.39
C LEU A 4 0.33 31.07 8.83
N PRO A 5 0.79 30.37 9.88
CA PRO A 5 2.15 30.51 10.36
C PRO A 5 3.14 30.02 9.31
N ARG A 6 3.82 30.98 8.67
CA ARG A 6 5.12 30.75 8.01
C ARG A 6 6.07 30.27 9.11
N HIS A 7 6.67 29.09 8.97
CA HIS A 7 8.07 28.76 9.28
C HIS A 7 8.28 27.24 9.29
N ALA A 8 8.95 26.74 8.25
CA ALA A 8 9.89 25.62 8.30
C ALA A 8 10.64 25.60 6.95
N LEU A 9 11.48 26.61 6.73
CA LEU A 9 12.46 26.63 5.65
C LEU A 9 13.72 25.92 6.16
N VAL A 10 14.06 24.79 5.58
CA VAL A 10 15.41 24.22 5.65
C VAL A 10 15.85 23.98 4.21
N HIS A 11 16.86 24.73 3.79
CA HIS A 11 17.49 24.62 2.48
C HIS A 11 18.55 23.52 2.46
N ASP A 12 18.80 23.05 1.24
CA ASP A 12 19.89 22.22 0.74
C ASP A 12 19.84 20.71 0.98
N ILE A 13 19.85 19.95 -0.14
CA ILE A 13 20.99 19.14 -0.59
C ILE A 13 20.81 18.83 -2.09
N HIS A 14 21.90 18.95 -2.86
CA HIS A 14 21.99 18.68 -4.29
C HIS A 14 22.76 17.36 -4.55
N LYS A 15 22.16 16.46 -5.36
CA LYS A 15 22.72 15.41 -6.29
C LYS A 15 23.61 14.25 -5.75
N PRO A 16 23.89 13.16 -6.54
CA PRO A 16 23.45 12.79 -7.91
C PRO A 16 22.90 11.35 -8.10
N ASP A 17 22.30 11.13 -9.29
CA ASP A 17 22.00 9.91 -10.09
C ASP A 17 22.06 8.49 -9.46
N GLU A 18 20.91 7.79 -9.50
CA GLU A 18 20.81 6.32 -9.50
C GLU A 18 19.59 5.83 -10.33
N PRO A 19 19.63 4.59 -10.86
CA PRO A 19 18.93 4.21 -12.09
C PRO A 19 17.42 3.98 -11.95
N SER A 20 16.70 4.33 -13.02
CA SER A 20 15.26 4.14 -13.20
C SER A 20 14.86 2.66 -13.13
N LEU A 21 14.05 2.31 -12.15
CA LEU A 21 13.32 1.04 -12.10
C LEU A 21 12.01 1.14 -12.89
N PRO A 22 11.55 0.04 -13.51
CA PRO A 22 10.48 0.06 -14.49
C PRO A 22 9.13 0.44 -13.86
N THR A 23 8.45 1.37 -14.52
CA THR A 23 7.09 1.82 -14.25
C THR A 23 6.14 0.65 -14.45
N GLY A 24 5.69 0.04 -13.36
CA GLY A 24 4.62 -0.96 -13.39
C GLY A 24 3.30 -0.27 -13.77
N GLU A 25 2.72 -0.67 -14.89
CA GLU A 25 1.37 -0.26 -15.30
C GLU A 25 0.37 -0.69 -14.22
N MET A 26 -0.18 0.29 -13.49
CA MET A 26 -1.29 0.05 -12.58
C MET A 26 -2.57 -0.09 -13.39
N HIS A 27 -3.15 -1.29 -13.39
CA HIS A 27 -4.52 -1.49 -13.83
C HIS A 27 -5.46 -1.00 -12.72
N VAL A 28 -5.99 0.22 -12.87
CA VAL A 28 -6.91 0.85 -11.91
C VAL A 28 -8.35 0.53 -12.30
N PRO A 29 -9.18 -0.07 -11.43
CA PRO A 29 -10.63 -0.14 -11.66
C PRO A 29 -11.16 1.30 -11.74
N SER A 30 -11.92 1.64 -12.80
CA SER A 30 -12.28 3.02 -13.19
C SER A 30 -12.35 4.00 -12.00
N PRO A 31 -11.32 4.84 -11.79
CA PRO A 31 -11.19 5.56 -10.54
C PRO A 31 -12.25 6.66 -10.50
N SER A 32 -12.98 6.74 -9.39
CA SER A 32 -13.61 8.00 -8.99
C SER A 32 -12.55 9.09 -9.05
N LEU A 33 -12.86 10.23 -9.67
CA LEU A 33 -11.89 11.31 -9.77
C LEU A 33 -11.48 11.76 -8.34
N PRO A 34 -10.22 12.18 -8.14
CA PRO A 34 -9.78 12.75 -6.88
C PRO A 34 -10.75 13.82 -6.37
N GLY A 35 -11.22 13.67 -5.13
CA GLY A 35 -12.16 14.61 -4.54
C GLY A 35 -12.22 14.55 -3.02
N VAL A 36 -12.86 15.58 -2.48
CA VAL A 36 -13.24 15.66 -1.06
C VAL A 36 -14.65 15.10 -0.87
N LEU A 37 -14.97 14.58 0.32
CA LEU A 37 -16.32 14.06 0.56
C LEU A 37 -17.32 15.16 0.96
N HIS A 38 -18.60 14.85 0.74
CA HIS A 38 -19.73 15.68 1.18
C HIS A 38 -19.55 16.20 2.62
N GLY A 39 -19.80 17.49 2.83
CA GLY A 39 -19.65 18.15 4.13
C GLY A 39 -18.24 18.68 4.43
N THR A 40 -17.27 18.48 3.53
CA THR A 40 -15.95 19.11 3.65
C THR A 40 -16.04 20.59 3.32
N ASP A 41 -15.52 21.45 4.19
CA ASP A 41 -15.48 22.89 3.93
C ASP A 41 -14.32 23.25 3.00
N ILE A 42 -14.62 24.04 1.97
CA ILE A 42 -13.65 24.59 1.02
C ILE A 42 -13.48 26.09 1.27
N TYR A 43 -12.25 26.57 1.24
CA TYR A 43 -11.97 28.01 1.38
C TYR A 43 -12.23 28.75 0.07
N THR A 44 -13.12 29.74 0.14
CA THR A 44 -13.56 30.56 -0.98
C THR A 44 -13.34 32.03 -0.67
N GLN A 45 -13.53 32.90 -1.67
CA GLN A 45 -13.45 34.35 -1.45
C GLN A 45 -14.46 34.87 -0.42
N THR A 46 -15.57 34.15 -0.20
CA THR A 46 -16.61 34.52 0.78
C THR A 46 -16.48 33.76 2.10
N GLY A 47 -15.38 33.05 2.32
CA GLY A 47 -15.11 32.24 3.52
C GLY A 47 -15.19 30.75 3.27
N HIS A 48 -15.32 29.97 4.34
CA HIS A 48 -15.44 28.52 4.28
C HIS A 48 -16.88 28.12 3.92
N VAL A 49 -17.04 27.33 2.86
CA VAL A 49 -18.36 26.84 2.44
C VAL A 49 -18.30 25.33 2.21
N PRO A 50 -19.38 24.57 2.50
CA PRO A 50 -19.41 23.14 2.23
C PRO A 50 -19.27 22.83 0.75
N VAL A 51 -18.50 21.80 0.41
CA VAL A 51 -18.20 21.46 -0.99
C VAL A 51 -19.46 21.26 -1.87
N GLN A 52 -20.52 20.69 -1.30
CA GLN A 52 -21.77 20.41 -2.02
C GLN A 52 -22.54 21.67 -2.44
N THR A 53 -22.21 22.85 -1.90
CA THR A 53 -22.83 24.13 -2.28
C THR A 53 -22.04 24.87 -3.35
N LEU A 54 -20.86 24.36 -3.73
CA LEU A 54 -20.05 24.98 -4.76
C LEU A 54 -20.73 24.87 -6.13
N THR A 55 -20.61 25.93 -6.92
CA THR A 55 -21.09 25.95 -8.31
C THR A 55 -19.96 26.35 -9.26
N PRO A 56 -20.02 25.95 -10.54
CA PRO A 56 -19.17 26.55 -11.56
C PRO A 56 -19.23 28.08 -11.50
N THR A 57 -18.16 28.74 -11.94
CA THR A 57 -17.94 30.21 -11.92
C THR A 57 -17.66 30.84 -10.55
N GLN A 58 -17.89 30.13 -9.43
CA GLN A 58 -17.44 30.61 -8.12
C GLN A 58 -15.91 30.64 -8.05
N LYS A 59 -15.38 31.53 -7.22
CA LYS A 59 -13.94 31.73 -7.03
C LYS A 59 -13.47 31.15 -5.69
N LEU A 60 -12.43 30.33 -5.78
CA LEU A 60 -11.71 29.79 -4.63
C LEU A 60 -10.54 30.70 -4.27
N ILE A 61 -10.17 30.69 -2.99
CA ILE A 61 -8.84 31.14 -2.57
C ILE A 61 -7.93 29.91 -2.63
N THR A 62 -6.88 30.02 -3.45
CA THR A 62 -5.93 28.94 -3.75
C THR A 62 -4.51 29.44 -3.57
N TYR A 63 -3.54 28.53 -3.71
CA TYR A 63 -2.12 28.86 -3.65
C TYR A 63 -1.42 28.43 -4.93
N ASP A 64 -0.40 29.20 -5.30
CA ASP A 64 0.59 28.79 -6.28
C ASP A 64 1.71 27.95 -5.62
N PRO A 65 2.63 27.35 -6.38
CA PRO A 65 3.73 26.55 -5.82
C PRO A 65 4.69 27.34 -4.92
N GLU A 66 4.71 28.67 -5.01
CA GLU A 66 5.50 29.56 -4.15
C GLU A 66 4.72 29.98 -2.88
N MET A 67 3.52 29.42 -2.69
CA MET A 67 2.62 29.68 -1.57
C MET A 67 2.09 31.12 -1.53
N ALA A 68 2.04 31.79 -2.68
CA ALA A 68 1.31 33.04 -2.84
C ALA A 68 -0.19 32.76 -3.00
N GLU A 69 -1.01 33.56 -2.33
CA GLU A 69 -2.47 33.46 -2.44
C GLU A 69 -2.92 33.94 -3.83
N VAL A 70 -3.65 33.09 -4.54
CA VAL A 70 -4.19 33.36 -5.88
C VAL A 70 -5.66 32.94 -5.96
N CYS A 71 -6.43 33.60 -6.82
CA CYS A 71 -7.84 33.28 -7.02
C CYS A 71 -8.03 32.36 -8.23
N ALA A 72 -8.69 31.22 -8.05
CA ALA A 72 -9.01 30.30 -9.13
C ALA A 72 -10.53 30.16 -9.29
N THR A 73 -11.01 30.20 -10.54
CA THR A 73 -12.43 30.01 -10.83
C THR A 73 -12.74 28.52 -10.99
N ILE A 74 -13.81 28.05 -10.35
CA ILE A 74 -14.31 26.67 -10.51
C ILE A 74 -14.88 26.53 -11.92
N THR A 75 -14.36 25.56 -12.67
CA THR A 75 -14.86 25.19 -14.00
C THR A 75 -15.86 24.05 -13.92
N LYS A 76 -15.63 23.10 -13.01
CA LYS A 76 -16.50 21.95 -12.80
C LYS A 76 -16.46 21.49 -11.35
N VAL A 77 -17.63 21.23 -10.80
CA VAL A 77 -17.81 20.50 -9.54
C VAL A 77 -19.05 19.64 -9.72
N ALA A 78 -18.92 18.34 -9.51
CA ALA A 78 -20.01 17.39 -9.72
C ALA A 78 -19.94 16.29 -8.67
N ALA A 79 -21.10 15.98 -8.07
CA ALA A 79 -21.22 14.87 -7.15
C ALA A 79 -20.90 13.55 -7.86
N GLN A 80 -20.03 12.75 -7.25
CA GLN A 80 -19.71 11.40 -7.65
C GLN A 80 -20.09 10.44 -6.53
N HIS A 81 -20.99 9.50 -6.83
CA HIS A 81 -21.39 8.47 -5.88
C HIS A 81 -20.44 7.28 -5.98
N VAL A 82 -19.84 6.92 -4.85
CA VAL A 82 -18.94 5.77 -4.74
C VAL A 82 -19.61 4.71 -3.88
N ASN A 83 -19.62 3.47 -4.36
CA ASN A 83 -20.04 2.30 -3.60
C ASN A 83 -18.79 1.51 -3.23
N VAL A 84 -18.64 1.21 -1.96
CA VAL A 84 -17.52 0.43 -1.43
C VAL A 84 -17.72 -1.04 -1.81
N GLN A 85 -16.61 -1.74 -2.07
CA GLN A 85 -16.56 -3.17 -2.34
C GLN A 85 -15.79 -3.90 -1.22
N PRO A 86 -16.45 -4.27 -0.10
CA PRO A 86 -15.77 -4.82 1.08
C PRO A 86 -15.03 -6.13 0.87
N THR A 87 -15.31 -6.84 -0.23
CA THR A 87 -14.63 -8.09 -0.60
C THR A 87 -13.28 -7.88 -1.29
N GLN A 88 -13.03 -6.66 -1.78
CA GLN A 88 -11.76 -6.29 -2.39
C GLN A 88 -10.74 -5.95 -1.31
N PRO A 89 -9.44 -5.97 -1.64
CA PRO A 89 -8.43 -5.46 -0.74
C PRO A 89 -8.65 -3.98 -0.40
N GLU A 90 -8.19 -3.53 0.78
CA GLU A 90 -8.52 -2.22 1.35
C GLU A 90 -8.23 -1.04 0.39
N ASP A 91 -7.10 -1.11 -0.32
CA ASP A 91 -6.65 -0.11 -1.29
C ASP A 91 -7.40 -0.14 -2.63
N GLU A 92 -8.27 -1.14 -2.84
CA GLU A 92 -9.07 -1.35 -4.05
C GLU A 92 -10.59 -1.35 -3.75
N ALA A 93 -10.97 -1.45 -2.48
CA ALA A 93 -12.37 -1.50 -2.02
C ALA A 93 -13.10 -0.16 -2.14
N GLY A 94 -12.39 0.94 -2.43
CA GLY A 94 -12.99 2.26 -2.58
C GLY A 94 -13.43 2.90 -1.27
N TYR A 95 -12.89 2.49 -0.11
CA TYR A 95 -13.11 3.19 1.14
C TYR A 95 -12.54 4.62 1.09
N PRO A 96 -13.19 5.62 1.72
CA PRO A 96 -12.61 6.94 1.83
C PRO A 96 -11.47 6.93 2.86
N ILE A 97 -10.53 7.85 2.71
CA ILE A 97 -9.48 8.07 3.70
C ILE A 97 -9.92 9.17 4.65
N ARG A 98 -9.94 8.87 5.94
CA ARG A 98 -10.14 9.84 7.01
C ARG A 98 -8.78 10.33 7.50
N ILE A 99 -8.65 11.66 7.54
CA ILE A 99 -7.56 12.37 8.21
C ILE A 99 -8.19 13.06 9.41
N ILE A 100 -7.87 12.61 10.62
CA ILE A 100 -8.50 13.15 11.83
C ILE A 100 -7.98 14.54 12.18
N LYS A 101 -8.74 15.31 12.95
CA LYS A 101 -8.30 16.60 13.48
C LYS A 101 -6.90 16.48 14.12
N HIS A 102 -6.04 17.48 13.89
CA HIS A 102 -4.65 17.54 14.38
C HIS A 102 -3.65 16.55 13.76
N ALA A 103 -4.07 15.72 12.79
CA ALA A 103 -3.22 14.68 12.20
C ALA A 103 -1.94 15.20 11.54
N ILE A 104 -1.97 16.40 10.97
CA ILE A 104 -0.85 16.99 10.22
C ILE A 104 -0.06 17.98 11.07
N ALA A 105 -0.75 18.91 11.72
CA ALA A 105 -0.20 19.92 12.61
C ALA A 105 -1.25 20.33 13.65
N ASP A 106 -0.90 21.21 14.59
CA ASP A 106 -1.86 21.68 15.57
C ASP A 106 -3.01 22.40 14.85
N ASN A 107 -4.24 21.95 15.13
CA ASN A 107 -5.45 22.40 14.47
C ASN A 107 -5.47 22.18 12.94
N LEU A 108 -4.72 21.18 12.45
CA LEU A 108 -4.66 20.83 11.03
C LEU A 108 -4.79 19.30 10.81
N PRO A 109 -5.85 18.81 10.15
CA PRO A 109 -7.03 19.58 9.74
C PRO A 109 -7.79 20.14 10.95
N THR A 110 -8.65 21.15 10.72
CA THR A 110 -9.42 21.83 11.78
C THR A 110 -10.57 20.98 12.33
N GLN A 111 -11.00 19.98 11.57
CA GLN A 111 -11.87 18.87 11.96
C GLN A 111 -11.47 17.65 11.12
N ASP A 112 -12.02 16.48 11.42
CA ASP A 112 -11.84 15.32 10.56
C ASP A 112 -12.24 15.65 9.12
N VAL A 113 -11.40 15.26 8.16
CA VAL A 113 -11.69 15.39 6.74
C VAL A 113 -11.63 14.02 6.07
N LEU A 114 -12.53 13.82 5.12
CA LEU A 114 -12.66 12.60 4.36
C LEU A 114 -12.35 12.88 2.89
N LEU A 115 -11.42 12.10 2.34
CA LEU A 115 -10.93 12.25 0.96
C LEU A 115 -11.06 10.92 0.20
N THR A 116 -11.18 10.98 -1.12
CA THR A 116 -10.94 9.80 -1.96
C THR A 116 -9.47 9.37 -1.85
N PRO A 117 -9.12 8.08 -2.04
CA PRO A 117 -7.74 7.60 -1.90
C PRO A 117 -6.71 8.31 -2.78
N ASP A 118 -7.11 8.67 -4.01
CA ASP A 118 -6.25 9.35 -4.99
C ASP A 118 -6.17 10.88 -4.79
N GLN A 119 -6.90 11.42 -3.81
CA GLN A 119 -6.82 12.84 -3.51
C GLN A 119 -5.42 13.19 -3.00
N CYS A 120 -4.79 14.15 -3.65
CA CYS A 120 -3.43 14.53 -3.31
C CYS A 120 -3.39 15.70 -2.34
N LEU A 121 -2.56 15.55 -1.32
CA LEU A 121 -2.24 16.60 -0.35
C LEU A 121 -0.93 17.27 -0.73
N PHE A 122 -0.85 18.58 -0.51
CA PHE A 122 0.34 19.37 -0.81
C PHE A 122 1.27 19.43 0.39
N PHE A 123 2.49 18.92 0.21
CA PHE A 123 3.57 18.95 1.19
C PHE A 123 4.87 19.34 0.50
N GLU A 124 5.59 20.33 1.03
CA GLU A 124 6.97 20.64 0.61
C GLU A 124 7.11 20.76 -0.93
N ASN A 125 6.21 21.54 -1.54
CA ASN A 125 6.15 21.79 -2.99
C ASN A 125 5.86 20.56 -3.85
N LYS A 126 5.19 19.56 -3.28
CA LYS A 126 4.86 18.30 -3.92
C LYS A 126 3.44 17.87 -3.58
N PHE A 127 2.80 17.18 -4.50
CA PHE A 127 1.55 16.49 -4.25
C PHE A 127 1.81 15.03 -3.90
N VAL A 128 1.22 14.56 -2.79
CA VAL A 128 1.31 13.16 -2.35
C VAL A 128 -0.10 12.59 -2.22
N PRO A 129 -0.42 11.46 -2.87
CA PRO A 129 -1.71 10.81 -2.73
C PRO A 129 -2.01 10.41 -1.27
N ALA A 130 -3.23 10.66 -0.82
CA ALA A 130 -3.67 10.35 0.54
C ALA A 130 -3.46 8.87 0.90
N ALA A 131 -3.68 7.96 -0.06
CA ALA A 131 -3.45 6.52 0.11
C ALA A 131 -2.04 6.17 0.60
N LEU A 132 -1.02 6.86 0.09
CA LEU A 132 0.37 6.61 0.46
C LEU A 132 0.75 7.14 1.85
N LEU A 133 -0.12 7.95 2.45
CA LEU A 133 0.06 8.53 3.79
C LEU A 133 -0.75 7.79 4.88
N THR A 134 -1.43 6.69 4.54
CA THR A 134 -2.27 5.93 5.48
C THR A 134 -1.45 5.24 6.57
N ASN A 135 -1.31 5.91 7.70
CA ASN A 135 -0.52 5.48 8.85
C ASN A 135 -1.28 4.63 9.87
N ARG A 136 -2.58 4.36 9.64
CA ARG A 136 -3.47 3.55 10.48
C ARG A 136 -3.70 4.08 11.90
N VAL A 137 -3.27 5.32 12.18
CA VAL A 137 -3.45 5.98 13.48
C VAL A 137 -4.28 7.25 13.30
N SER A 138 -3.72 8.24 12.61
CA SER A 138 -4.35 9.53 12.34
C SER A 138 -4.84 9.68 10.89
N ILE A 139 -4.33 8.83 9.98
CA ILE A 139 -4.71 8.78 8.57
C ILE A 139 -5.00 7.32 8.22
N PHE A 140 -6.24 6.98 7.89
CA PHE A 140 -6.67 5.59 7.68
C PHE A 140 -7.90 5.49 6.78
N TYR A 141 -8.11 4.33 6.17
CA TYR A 141 -9.35 4.01 5.46
C TYR A 141 -10.50 3.88 6.46
N ASP A 142 -11.61 4.57 6.20
CA ASP A 142 -12.77 4.53 7.08
C ASP A 142 -13.76 3.43 6.64
N HIS A 143 -13.67 2.29 7.34
CA HIS A 143 -14.48 1.09 7.09
C HIS A 143 -15.96 1.24 7.48
N SER A 144 -16.37 2.37 8.08
CA SER A 144 -17.79 2.62 8.42
C SER A 144 -18.64 2.97 7.20
N PHE A 145 -18.03 3.29 6.05
CA PHE A 145 -18.72 3.66 4.84
C PHE A 145 -19.05 2.45 3.96
N GLN A 146 -20.31 2.35 3.53
CA GLN A 146 -20.73 1.44 2.45
C GLN A 146 -20.90 2.19 1.12
N LYS A 147 -21.25 3.47 1.20
CA LYS A 147 -21.41 4.39 0.06
C LYS A 147 -21.15 5.82 0.53
N TYR A 148 -20.64 6.66 -0.36
CA TYR A 148 -20.47 8.09 -0.09
C TYR A 148 -20.55 8.92 -1.37
N THR A 149 -20.62 10.24 -1.19
CA THR A 149 -20.55 11.21 -2.30
C THR A 149 -19.25 11.99 -2.19
N ALA A 150 -18.43 11.90 -3.23
CA ALA A 150 -17.23 12.71 -3.42
C ALA A 150 -17.48 13.86 -4.40
N TYR A 151 -16.71 14.93 -4.26
CA TYR A 151 -16.78 16.12 -5.08
C TYR A 151 -15.39 16.46 -5.61
N PRO A 152 -15.05 16.01 -6.83
CA PRO A 152 -13.92 16.52 -7.57
C PRO A 152 -14.15 17.98 -7.94
N ILE A 153 -13.20 18.85 -7.59
CA ILE A 153 -13.27 20.29 -7.85
C ILE A 153 -12.23 20.63 -8.92
N GLN A 154 -12.69 20.98 -10.12
CA GLN A 154 -11.84 21.43 -11.23
C GLN A 154 -11.85 22.95 -11.31
N THR A 155 -10.68 23.51 -11.57
CA THR A 155 -10.44 24.95 -11.73
C THR A 155 -9.96 25.26 -13.15
N GLN A 156 -9.85 26.55 -13.49
CA GLN A 156 -9.38 27.00 -14.82
C GLN A 156 -7.96 26.51 -15.14
N THR A 157 -7.09 26.59 -14.13
CA THR A 157 -5.76 25.98 -14.11
C THR A 157 -5.68 25.03 -12.92
N PRO A 158 -4.82 24.01 -12.93
CA PRO A 158 -4.56 23.22 -11.73
C PRO A 158 -4.16 24.13 -10.58
N ALA A 159 -4.72 23.89 -9.40
CA ALA A 159 -4.57 24.77 -8.24
C ALA A 159 -4.38 23.98 -6.96
N ILE A 160 -3.72 24.61 -5.98
CA ILE A 160 -3.67 24.14 -4.59
C ILE A 160 -4.86 24.76 -3.87
N ILE A 161 -5.90 23.97 -3.61
CA ILE A 161 -7.12 24.42 -2.95
C ILE A 161 -7.05 24.11 -1.45
N VAL A 162 -7.81 24.83 -0.63
CA VAL A 162 -7.89 24.58 0.81
C VAL A 162 -9.17 23.82 1.14
N ALA A 163 -9.02 22.59 1.64
CA ALA A 163 -10.11 21.73 2.10
C ALA A 163 -9.92 21.40 3.58
N GLN A 164 -10.81 21.88 4.44
CA GLN A 164 -10.72 21.72 5.89
C GLN A 164 -9.39 22.20 6.51
N GLY A 165 -8.82 23.24 5.92
CA GLY A 165 -7.50 23.76 6.27
C GLY A 165 -6.34 23.03 5.59
N LEU A 166 -6.55 21.83 5.03
CA LEU A 166 -5.52 21.11 4.28
C LEU A 166 -5.36 21.69 2.88
N LEU A 167 -4.11 21.77 2.43
CA LEU A 167 -3.77 22.07 1.05
C LEU A 167 -3.88 20.80 0.22
N VAL A 168 -4.73 20.81 -0.79
CA VAL A 168 -5.00 19.64 -1.63
C VAL A 168 -5.04 20.04 -3.11
N ALA A 169 -4.80 19.09 -4.00
CA ALA A 169 -4.86 19.33 -5.44
C ALA A 169 -6.31 19.54 -5.92
N SER A 170 -6.53 20.51 -6.81
CA SER A 170 -7.73 20.52 -7.64
C SER A 170 -7.77 19.26 -8.52
N ALA A 171 -8.97 18.75 -8.79
CA ALA A 171 -9.16 17.67 -9.74
C ALA A 171 -8.79 18.11 -11.17
N LEU A 172 -8.22 17.18 -11.94
CA LEU A 172 -7.91 17.40 -13.34
C LEU A 172 -9.04 16.87 -14.23
N PRO A 173 -9.28 17.49 -15.41
CA PRO A 173 -10.16 16.92 -16.40
C PRO A 173 -9.57 15.60 -16.93
N PRO A 174 -10.41 14.60 -17.28
CA PRO A 174 -9.94 13.33 -17.85
C PRO A 174 -8.97 13.55 -19.01
N CYS A 175 -7.88 12.79 -19.04
CA CYS A 175 -6.88 12.88 -20.10
C CYS A 175 -7.45 12.31 -21.41
N PRO A 176 -7.40 13.04 -22.55
CA PRO A 176 -7.85 12.51 -23.84
C PRO A 176 -6.98 11.37 -24.37
N ASN A 177 -5.68 11.34 -24.01
CA ASN A 177 -4.67 10.49 -24.65
C ASN A 177 -3.93 9.56 -23.67
N ASN A 178 -4.52 9.24 -22.50
CA ASN A 178 -3.86 8.42 -21.47
C ASN A 178 -2.48 8.94 -21.00
N THR A 179 -2.12 10.20 -21.26
CA THR A 179 -0.94 10.82 -20.67
C THR A 179 -1.10 10.90 -19.16
N HIS A 180 -0.05 10.55 -18.42
CA HIS A 180 -0.09 10.53 -16.96
C HIS A 180 -0.45 11.91 -16.41
N TRP A 181 -1.41 11.95 -15.49
CA TRP A 181 -1.95 13.18 -14.92
C TRP A 181 -0.90 14.04 -14.20
N HIS A 182 0.21 13.45 -13.75
CA HIS A 182 1.35 14.11 -13.12
C HIS A 182 2.15 15.06 -14.04
N THR A 183 1.94 15.04 -15.38
CA THR A 183 2.59 15.97 -16.32
C THR A 183 1.80 17.24 -16.57
N ARG A 184 0.63 17.39 -15.93
CA ARG A 184 -0.35 18.43 -16.23
C ARG A 184 -0.50 19.46 -15.11
N THR A 185 0.41 19.45 -14.15
CA THR A 185 0.45 20.34 -12.99
C THR A 185 1.85 20.92 -12.85
N ASP A 186 1.95 22.20 -12.49
CA ASP A 186 3.25 22.85 -12.24
C ASP A 186 3.92 22.33 -10.95
N VAL A 187 3.16 21.63 -10.12
CA VAL A 187 3.62 20.91 -8.92
C VAL A 187 3.71 19.41 -9.23
N PRO A 188 4.86 18.76 -8.98
CA PRO A 188 4.99 17.33 -9.23
C PRO A 188 4.15 16.51 -8.25
N VAL A 189 3.62 15.41 -8.76
CA VAL A 189 3.02 14.35 -7.94
C VAL A 189 4.09 13.32 -7.68
N VAL A 190 4.28 12.97 -6.42
CA VAL A 190 5.42 12.17 -5.97
C VAL A 190 4.91 10.93 -5.27
N THR A 191 5.35 9.76 -5.74
CA THR A 191 5.03 8.45 -5.16
C THR A 191 6.28 7.67 -4.78
N GLU A 192 7.46 8.23 -5.05
CA GLU A 192 8.75 7.63 -4.81
C GLU A 192 8.97 7.41 -3.31
N ARG A 193 9.33 6.16 -2.96
CA ARG A 193 9.56 5.73 -1.57
C ARG A 193 10.52 6.66 -0.82
N ALA A 194 11.59 7.12 -1.48
CA ALA A 194 12.60 7.99 -0.87
C ALA A 194 12.02 9.34 -0.40
N VAL A 195 10.93 9.80 -1.01
CA VAL A 195 10.28 11.08 -0.66
C VAL A 195 9.08 10.86 0.27
N VAL A 196 8.26 9.85 -0.01
CA VAL A 196 7.02 9.62 0.76
C VAL A 196 7.29 8.98 2.12
N ALA A 197 8.27 8.08 2.24
CA ALA A 197 8.54 7.38 3.50
C ALA A 197 8.94 8.31 4.66
N PRO A 198 9.83 9.32 4.49
CA PRO A 198 10.13 10.29 5.54
C PRO A 198 8.91 11.10 5.99
N LEU A 199 8.05 11.52 5.05
CA LEU A 199 6.81 12.23 5.36
C LEU A 199 5.84 11.35 6.15
N TYR A 200 5.63 10.12 5.68
CA TYR A 200 4.81 9.12 6.38
C TYR A 200 5.27 8.92 7.83
N HIS A 201 6.58 8.73 8.06
CA HIS A 201 7.12 8.51 9.40
C HIS A 201 6.94 9.73 10.30
N ARG A 202 7.19 10.96 9.81
CA ARG A 202 6.92 12.19 10.58
C ARG A 202 5.45 12.29 11.03
N LEU A 203 4.51 11.96 10.14
CA LEU A 203 3.08 12.01 10.46
C LEU A 203 2.68 10.92 11.47
N LEU A 204 3.25 9.71 11.34
CA LEU A 204 3.03 8.63 12.29
C LEU A 204 3.61 8.95 13.67
N ASP A 205 4.83 9.47 13.72
CA ASP A 205 5.50 9.82 14.98
C ASP A 205 4.79 10.97 15.69
N ARG A 206 4.32 11.97 14.94
CA ARG A 206 3.43 13.00 15.47
C ARG A 206 2.16 12.40 16.07
N ALA A 207 1.48 11.53 15.34
CA ALA A 207 0.24 10.92 15.81
C ALA A 207 0.45 10.17 17.14
N LYS A 208 1.56 9.42 17.24
CA LYS A 208 1.97 8.74 18.48
C LYS A 208 2.28 9.73 19.60
N HIS A 209 3.09 10.75 19.34
CA HIS A 209 3.51 11.74 20.32
C HIS A 209 2.33 12.53 20.89
N CYS A 210 1.38 12.92 20.05
CA CYS A 210 0.17 13.63 20.44
C CYS A 210 -0.93 12.71 21.00
N GLY A 211 -0.70 11.40 21.10
CA GLY A 211 -1.69 10.44 21.59
C GLY A 211 -2.96 10.37 20.72
N LEU A 212 -2.85 10.67 19.43
CA LEU A 212 -3.98 10.65 18.52
C LEU A 212 -4.46 9.21 18.33
N GLN A 213 -5.75 8.98 18.54
CA GLN A 213 -6.39 7.70 18.30
C GLN A 213 -7.76 7.91 17.70
N SER A 214 -8.20 6.97 16.88
CA SER A 214 -9.53 6.97 16.29
C SER A 214 -10.23 5.66 16.55
N LYS A 215 -11.49 5.74 16.98
CA LYS A 215 -12.41 4.60 17.09
C LYS A 215 -12.76 3.96 15.74
N PHE A 216 -12.49 4.66 14.64
CA PHE A 216 -12.75 4.19 13.28
C PHE A 216 -11.55 3.47 12.66
N SER A 217 -10.37 3.51 13.30
CA SER A 217 -9.22 2.76 12.84
C SER A 217 -9.30 1.30 13.29
N THR A 218 -9.26 0.37 12.35
CA THR A 218 -9.19 -1.07 12.61
C THR A 218 -7.73 -1.52 12.56
N SER A 219 -7.17 -1.85 13.72
CA SER A 219 -5.87 -2.51 13.77
C SER A 219 -6.03 -4.01 13.52
N HIS A 220 -5.29 -4.54 12.56
CA HIS A 220 -5.21 -5.98 12.34
C HIS A 220 -4.09 -6.54 13.22
N ALA A 221 -4.34 -7.67 13.89
CA ALA A 221 -3.30 -8.34 14.66
C ALA A 221 -2.20 -8.83 13.73
N ILE A 222 -0.98 -8.28 13.91
CA ILE A 222 0.22 -8.62 13.15
C ILE A 222 1.03 -9.67 13.91
N THR A 223 1.62 -10.60 13.17
CA THR A 223 2.56 -11.60 13.66
C THR A 223 3.80 -11.66 12.76
N HIS A 224 4.94 -12.03 13.33
CA HIS A 224 6.17 -12.30 12.57
C HIS A 224 6.34 -13.80 12.26
N GLU A 225 5.43 -14.64 12.76
CA GLU A 225 5.45 -16.07 12.56
C GLU A 225 4.91 -16.43 11.17
N HIS A 226 5.80 -16.89 10.29
CA HIS A 226 5.44 -17.30 8.94
C HIS A 226 4.69 -18.64 8.88
N GLU A 227 4.79 -19.48 9.92
CA GLU A 227 4.17 -20.82 9.98
C GLU A 227 4.37 -21.69 8.72
N LEU A 228 5.59 -21.67 8.16
CA LEU A 228 5.93 -22.50 7.00
C LEU A 228 5.73 -23.98 7.31
N SER A 229 5.10 -24.67 6.36
CA SER A 229 4.83 -26.10 6.38
C SER A 229 4.88 -26.65 4.95
N LEU A 230 4.87 -27.97 4.79
CA LEU A 230 4.69 -28.60 3.49
C LEU A 230 3.30 -29.20 3.36
N ILE A 231 2.72 -29.08 2.17
CA ILE A 231 1.49 -29.78 1.79
C ILE A 231 1.83 -30.70 0.62
N THR A 232 1.64 -32.01 0.78
CA THR A 232 1.84 -32.98 -0.31
C THR A 232 0.78 -32.82 -1.40
N ASP A 233 1.02 -33.40 -2.57
CA ASP A 233 0.03 -33.58 -3.65
C ASP A 233 -1.33 -34.16 -3.19
N THR A 234 -1.28 -35.08 -2.23
CA THR A 234 -2.42 -35.72 -1.57
C THR A 234 -3.10 -34.84 -0.50
N GLY A 235 -2.58 -33.63 -0.28
CA GLY A 235 -3.10 -32.67 0.69
C GLY A 235 -2.76 -33.00 2.14
N LYS A 236 -1.72 -33.80 2.40
CA LYS A 236 -1.23 -34.10 3.75
C LYS A 236 -0.26 -33.01 4.22
N LEU A 237 -0.48 -32.53 5.44
CA LEU A 237 0.39 -31.55 6.10
C LEU A 237 1.64 -32.24 6.69
N ILE A 238 2.81 -31.72 6.37
CA ILE A 238 4.08 -32.06 7.03
C ILE A 238 4.56 -30.81 7.76
N ARG A 239 4.60 -30.89 9.09
CA ARG A 239 5.11 -29.80 9.94
C ARG A 239 6.64 -29.76 9.91
N LYS A 240 7.19 -28.58 10.20
CA LYS A 240 8.62 -28.42 10.49
C LYS A 240 9.00 -29.37 11.63
N ALA A 241 10.04 -30.18 11.42
CA ALA A 241 10.65 -30.96 12.49
C ALA A 241 11.53 -30.07 13.38
N ARG A 242 12.22 -29.10 12.76
CA ARG A 242 13.07 -28.11 13.42
C ARG A 242 13.25 -26.89 12.52
N GLU A 243 13.53 -25.75 13.12
CA GLU A 243 14.04 -24.58 12.44
C GLU A 243 15.23 -24.03 13.23
N GLN A 244 16.35 -23.77 12.56
CA GLN A 244 17.54 -23.19 13.17
C GLN A 244 18.38 -22.50 12.11
N ASP A 245 18.98 -21.36 12.42
CA ASP A 245 19.89 -20.63 11.53
C ASP A 245 19.25 -20.40 10.14
N ASN A 246 17.97 -20.00 10.13
CA ASN A 246 17.15 -19.78 8.94
C ASN A 246 16.92 -21.02 8.05
N LEU A 247 17.17 -22.24 8.56
CA LEU A 247 16.91 -23.49 7.85
C LEU A 247 15.69 -24.19 8.46
N ALA A 248 14.60 -24.22 7.71
CA ALA A 248 13.42 -25.01 8.04
C ALA A 248 13.61 -26.46 7.55
N MET A 249 13.52 -27.41 8.49
CA MET A 249 13.77 -28.83 8.25
C MET A 249 12.47 -29.65 8.29
N PHE A 250 12.26 -30.48 7.27
CA PHE A 250 11.08 -31.31 7.12
C PHE A 250 11.44 -32.77 6.87
N MET A 251 10.81 -33.68 7.62
CA MET A 251 10.89 -35.11 7.35
C MET A 251 9.88 -35.49 6.29
N LEU A 252 10.36 -35.88 5.11
CA LEU A 252 9.54 -36.34 4.02
C LEU A 252 9.34 -37.87 4.09
N PRO A 253 8.08 -38.35 4.09
CA PRO A 253 7.78 -39.78 3.94
C PRO A 253 8.26 -40.36 2.61
N PRO A 254 8.33 -41.69 2.50
CA PRO A 254 8.54 -42.38 1.22
C PRO A 254 7.50 -41.97 0.18
N ASN A 255 7.92 -41.93 -1.09
CA ASN A 255 7.06 -41.73 -2.26
C ASN A 255 6.30 -40.38 -2.36
N VAL A 256 6.71 -39.36 -1.59
CA VAL A 256 6.30 -37.95 -1.77
C VAL A 256 7.19 -37.25 -2.81
N HIS A 257 6.72 -37.11 -4.03
CA HIS A 257 7.52 -36.54 -5.13
C HIS A 257 7.27 -35.04 -5.38
N ASP A 258 6.18 -34.52 -4.84
CA ASP A 258 5.76 -33.15 -4.98
C ASP A 258 5.25 -32.60 -3.66
N VAL A 259 5.65 -31.36 -3.35
CA VAL A 259 5.17 -30.63 -2.17
C VAL A 259 4.87 -29.18 -2.51
N HIS A 260 4.07 -28.54 -1.68
CA HIS A 260 3.86 -27.11 -1.69
C HIS A 260 4.40 -26.51 -0.39
N LEU A 261 5.23 -25.48 -0.51
CA LEU A 261 5.64 -24.62 0.60
C LEU A 261 4.44 -23.73 0.97
N SER A 262 3.81 -24.03 2.11
CA SER A 262 2.64 -23.29 2.59
C SER A 262 2.99 -22.47 3.82
N SER A 263 2.77 -21.16 3.76
CA SER A 263 3.04 -20.21 4.85
C SER A 263 1.92 -19.19 4.97
N ARG A 264 2.00 -18.34 6.00
CA ARG A 264 1.31 -17.05 5.95
C ARG A 264 1.83 -16.23 4.77
N ALA A 265 0.96 -15.42 4.18
CA ALA A 265 1.34 -14.49 3.13
C ALA A 265 0.45 -13.24 3.12
N SER A 266 1.09 -12.08 3.22
CA SER A 266 0.42 -10.77 3.28
C SER A 266 0.99 -9.84 2.22
N ARG A 267 0.29 -8.74 1.91
CA ARG A 267 0.83 -7.71 1.02
C ARG A 267 1.64 -6.70 1.82
N PRO A 268 2.85 -6.29 1.41
CA PRO A 268 3.61 -5.24 2.10
C PRO A 268 2.81 -3.95 2.35
N VAL A 269 1.95 -3.54 1.41
CA VAL A 269 1.05 -2.38 1.61
C VAL A 269 0.08 -2.56 2.79
N ASP A 270 -0.31 -3.80 3.12
CA ASP A 270 -1.29 -4.13 4.17
C ASP A 270 -0.71 -4.23 5.57
N VAL A 271 0.61 -4.45 5.69
CA VAL A 271 1.25 -4.84 6.95
C VAL A 271 2.48 -4.01 7.29
N LEU A 272 3.16 -3.42 6.30
CA LEU A 272 4.29 -2.52 6.49
C LEU A 272 3.85 -1.07 6.29
N ALA A 273 3.69 -0.65 5.03
CA ALA A 273 3.24 0.71 4.71
C ALA A 273 2.78 0.83 3.25
N PRO A 274 1.79 1.70 2.97
CA PRO A 274 1.25 1.90 1.62
C PRO A 274 2.26 2.51 0.63
N TYR A 275 3.19 3.36 1.09
CA TYR A 275 4.21 3.99 0.23
C TYR A 275 5.19 2.98 -0.41
N LEU A 276 5.23 1.73 0.08
CA LEU A 276 6.00 0.67 -0.56
C LEU A 276 5.43 0.28 -1.92
N GLN A 277 4.11 0.44 -2.10
CA GLN A 277 3.38 0.11 -3.33
C GLN A 277 3.52 -1.36 -3.80
N ASP A 278 4.16 -2.21 -3.02
CA ASP A 278 4.27 -3.63 -3.29
C ASP A 278 2.97 -4.34 -2.88
N LYS A 279 2.15 -4.61 -3.91
CA LYS A 279 0.86 -5.29 -3.79
C LYS A 279 0.97 -6.81 -3.89
N ARG A 280 2.18 -7.37 -4.07
CA ARG A 280 2.38 -8.81 -4.11
C ARG A 280 2.05 -9.40 -2.75
N ARG A 281 1.38 -10.55 -2.73
CA ARG A 281 1.25 -11.35 -1.51
C ARG A 281 2.55 -12.09 -1.28
N LEU A 282 3.33 -11.75 -0.28
CA LEU A 282 4.62 -12.35 -0.01
C LEU A 282 4.51 -13.33 1.15
N GLY A 283 4.86 -14.60 0.88
CA GLY A 283 5.01 -15.64 1.88
C GLY A 283 6.39 -15.56 2.53
N VAL A 284 7.30 -16.44 2.12
CA VAL A 284 8.70 -16.43 2.55
C VAL A 284 9.63 -16.30 1.34
N ARG A 285 10.78 -15.66 1.52
CA ARG A 285 11.84 -15.61 0.51
C ARG A 285 12.72 -16.83 0.68
N VAL A 286 12.70 -17.72 -0.29
CA VAL A 286 13.41 -19.01 -0.21
C VAL A 286 14.73 -18.91 -0.95
N GLY A 287 15.81 -19.30 -0.26
CA GLY A 287 17.15 -19.44 -0.81
C GLY A 287 17.45 -20.89 -1.20
N ASN A 288 18.57 -21.43 -0.71
CA ASN A 288 18.95 -22.80 -1.02
C ASN A 288 17.95 -23.82 -0.46
N ILE A 289 17.63 -24.83 -1.28
CA ILE A 289 16.86 -25.99 -0.87
C ILE A 289 17.73 -27.23 -1.06
N THR A 290 17.83 -28.06 -0.02
CA THR A 290 18.61 -29.30 -0.06
C THR A 290 17.78 -30.49 0.38
N LEU A 291 17.88 -31.60 -0.34
CA LEU A 291 17.26 -32.87 0.00
C LEU A 291 18.34 -33.89 0.38
N GLN A 292 18.20 -34.49 1.55
CA GLN A 292 19.09 -35.54 2.05
C GLN A 292 18.33 -36.83 2.30
N GLU A 293 18.55 -37.84 1.46
CA GLU A 293 18.04 -39.21 1.66
C GLU A 293 19.15 -40.20 2.07
N ASN A 294 20.40 -39.90 1.70
CA ASN A 294 21.60 -40.69 1.94
C ASN A 294 22.71 -39.79 2.55
N ARG A 295 23.97 -40.27 2.61
CA ARG A 295 25.10 -39.48 3.13
C ARG A 295 25.40 -38.18 2.38
N LYS A 296 25.04 -38.06 1.09
CA LYS A 296 25.29 -36.84 0.29
C LYS A 296 23.99 -36.05 0.07
N PRO A 297 23.93 -34.77 0.44
CA PRO A 297 22.78 -33.90 0.14
C PRO A 297 22.74 -33.55 -1.36
N LYS A 298 21.53 -33.41 -1.90
CA LYS A 298 21.26 -32.94 -3.27
C LYS A 298 20.64 -31.55 -3.21
N ASN A 299 21.05 -30.64 -4.08
CA ASN A 299 20.46 -29.30 -4.18
C ASN A 299 19.25 -29.32 -5.11
N ILE A 300 18.18 -28.62 -4.71
CA ILE A 300 16.97 -28.41 -5.52
C ILE A 300 16.92 -26.94 -5.92
N SER A 301 17.24 -26.66 -7.20
CA SER A 301 17.28 -25.30 -7.76
C SER A 301 16.10 -25.00 -8.69
N THR A 302 15.14 -25.90 -8.83
CA THR A 302 13.99 -25.78 -9.76
C THR A 302 13.20 -24.49 -9.53
N HIS A 303 13.03 -24.07 -8.28
CA HIS A 303 12.35 -22.84 -7.90
C HIS A 303 13.06 -21.56 -8.40
N LEU A 304 14.38 -21.59 -8.63
CA LEU A 304 15.15 -20.47 -9.18
C LEU A 304 15.18 -20.48 -10.71
N GLN A 305 15.08 -21.66 -11.32
CA GLN A 305 15.32 -21.85 -12.76
C GLN A 305 14.04 -21.88 -13.60
N LYS A 306 12.91 -22.30 -13.01
CA LYS A 306 11.64 -22.50 -13.72
C LYS A 306 10.56 -21.61 -13.17
N ASN A 307 9.59 -21.24 -14.00
CA ASN A 307 8.39 -20.57 -13.51
C ASN A 307 7.41 -21.62 -12.97
N LEU A 308 7.32 -21.71 -11.64
CA LEU A 308 6.48 -22.69 -10.95
C LEU A 308 5.28 -21.99 -10.29
N PRO A 309 4.13 -22.66 -10.15
CA PRO A 309 2.98 -22.11 -9.43
C PRO A 309 3.32 -21.68 -8.01
N GLY A 310 2.79 -20.54 -7.59
CA GLY A 310 2.98 -19.97 -6.25
C GLY A 310 4.34 -19.32 -5.97
N TRP A 311 5.14 -19.08 -7.00
CA TRP A 311 6.39 -18.31 -6.92
C TRP A 311 6.28 -17.00 -7.68
N HIS A 312 6.70 -15.89 -7.05
CA HIS A 312 6.78 -14.58 -7.71
C HIS A 312 7.89 -14.54 -8.75
N PRO A 313 7.86 -13.65 -9.75
CA PRO A 313 9.00 -13.42 -10.63
C PRO A 313 10.29 -13.13 -9.84
N HIS A 314 11.44 -13.53 -10.39
CA HIS A 314 12.72 -13.24 -9.76
C HIS A 314 13.02 -11.74 -9.86
N ASP A 315 13.44 -11.14 -8.75
CA ASP A 315 13.72 -9.71 -8.60
C ASP A 315 15.22 -9.38 -8.71
N GLY A 316 16.06 -10.33 -9.15
CA GLY A 316 17.52 -10.17 -9.26
C GLY A 316 18.28 -10.24 -7.93
N GLN A 317 17.57 -10.34 -6.80
CA GLN A 317 18.16 -10.50 -5.47
C GLN A 317 18.21 -11.99 -5.07
N PRO A 318 19.10 -12.44 -4.17
CA PRO A 318 19.23 -13.86 -3.81
C PRO A 318 17.90 -14.52 -3.40
N GLY A 319 17.64 -15.72 -3.91
CA GLY A 319 16.41 -16.47 -3.62
C GLY A 319 15.16 -15.92 -4.31
N ARG A 320 13.99 -16.48 -3.95
CA ARG A 320 12.71 -16.18 -4.62
C ARG A 320 11.55 -16.16 -3.64
N TRP A 321 10.66 -15.18 -3.78
CA TRP A 321 9.48 -15.07 -2.94
C TRP A 321 8.39 -16.09 -3.32
N THR A 322 7.81 -16.74 -2.31
CA THR A 322 6.55 -17.48 -2.45
C THR A 322 5.35 -16.55 -2.34
N ASP A 323 4.19 -16.97 -2.86
CA ASP A 323 2.90 -16.27 -2.68
C ASP A 323 2.10 -16.74 -1.45
N GLY A 324 2.70 -17.65 -0.66
CA GLY A 324 2.07 -18.36 0.46
C GLY A 324 1.74 -19.82 0.18
N HIS A 325 1.74 -20.27 -1.08
CA HIS A 325 1.52 -21.68 -1.43
C HIS A 325 2.29 -22.10 -2.70
N ALA A 326 3.59 -22.30 -2.57
CA ALA A 326 4.49 -22.47 -3.71
C ALA A 326 4.80 -23.93 -4.04
N HIS A 327 4.54 -24.35 -5.27
CA HIS A 327 4.81 -25.71 -5.75
C HIS A 327 6.31 -25.97 -5.86
N LEU A 328 6.77 -27.08 -5.31
CA LEU A 328 8.16 -27.52 -5.34
C LEU A 328 8.23 -28.99 -5.78
N PRO A 329 8.55 -29.26 -7.06
CA PRO A 329 8.82 -30.61 -7.51
C PRO A 329 10.13 -31.11 -6.91
N LEU A 330 10.13 -32.35 -6.42
CA LEU A 330 11.31 -33.01 -5.84
C LEU A 330 11.93 -34.04 -6.77
N GLU A 331 11.34 -34.29 -7.94
CA GLU A 331 11.94 -35.13 -8.99
C GLU A 331 12.85 -34.32 -9.91
N PRO A 332 13.96 -34.94 -10.39
CA PRO A 332 14.41 -36.33 -10.21
C PRO A 332 15.24 -36.63 -8.94
N GLU A 333 15.28 -35.72 -7.96
CA GLU A 333 16.20 -35.77 -6.82
C GLU A 333 15.81 -36.86 -5.80
N ARG A 334 14.58 -37.36 -5.85
CA ARG A 334 14.03 -38.39 -4.95
C ARG A 334 14.37 -39.81 -5.37
N GLY A 335 14.80 -40.63 -4.41
CA GLY A 335 14.93 -42.09 -4.55
C GLY A 335 13.61 -42.82 -4.31
N LYS A 336 13.43 -44.01 -4.90
CA LYS A 336 12.25 -44.85 -4.66
C LYS A 336 12.19 -45.34 -3.20
N ASN A 337 11.01 -45.21 -2.58
CA ASN A 337 10.69 -45.73 -1.24
C ASN A 337 11.67 -45.31 -0.12
N ARG A 338 12.17 -44.06 -0.13
CA ARG A 338 13.08 -43.52 0.90
C ARG A 338 12.47 -42.37 1.68
N MET A 339 12.79 -42.31 2.97
CA MET A 339 12.61 -41.08 3.75
C MET A 339 13.70 -40.06 3.36
N GLY A 340 13.37 -38.78 3.46
CA GLY A 340 14.33 -37.71 3.20
C GLY A 340 14.17 -36.54 4.16
N LEU A 341 15.26 -35.88 4.48
CA LEU A 341 15.27 -34.59 5.15
C LEU A 341 15.33 -33.48 4.10
N LEU A 342 14.28 -32.66 4.01
CA LEU A 342 14.27 -31.46 3.18
C LEU A 342 14.62 -30.27 4.05
N CYS A 343 15.68 -29.55 3.70
CA CYS A 343 16.05 -28.28 4.32
C CYS A 343 15.73 -27.15 3.35
N VAL A 344 14.99 -26.16 3.83
CA VAL A 344 14.60 -24.97 3.09
C VAL A 344 15.19 -23.75 3.78
N GLN A 345 16.06 -23.01 3.09
CA GLN A 345 16.61 -21.77 3.61
C GLN A 345 15.62 -20.61 3.45
N ILE A 346 15.29 -19.96 4.56
CA ILE A 346 14.44 -18.77 4.61
C ILE A 346 15.36 -17.55 4.67
N LEU A 347 15.49 -16.82 3.56
CA LEU A 347 16.34 -15.62 3.51
C LEU A 347 15.66 -14.42 4.15
N GLU A 348 14.34 -14.30 3.99
CA GLU A 348 13.56 -13.15 4.42
C GLU A 348 12.10 -13.53 4.64
N SER A 349 11.45 -12.82 5.56
CA SER A 349 10.01 -12.83 5.81
C SER A 349 9.52 -11.40 6.01
N ILE A 350 8.20 -11.20 5.89
CA ILE A 350 7.55 -9.94 6.25
C ILE A 350 6.64 -10.18 7.47
N PRO A 351 6.15 -9.13 8.15
CA PRO A 351 5.04 -9.30 9.07
C PRO A 351 3.79 -9.78 8.33
N TYR A 352 2.94 -10.55 9.01
CA TYR A 352 1.71 -11.11 8.46
C TYR A 352 0.51 -10.74 9.31
N ARG A 353 -0.68 -10.67 8.71
CA ARG A 353 -1.92 -10.69 9.52
C ARG A 353 -2.15 -12.10 10.03
N HIS A 354 -2.65 -12.24 11.26
CA HIS A 354 -2.89 -13.57 11.87
C HIS A 354 -3.75 -14.50 11.00
N HIS A 355 -4.72 -13.94 10.28
CA HIS A 355 -5.66 -14.66 9.42
C HIS A 355 -5.18 -14.85 7.97
N ASP A 356 -3.98 -14.43 7.61
CA ASP A 356 -3.46 -14.49 6.23
C ASP A 356 -2.75 -15.83 5.95
N PHE A 357 -3.50 -16.93 5.97
CA PHE A 357 -3.00 -18.20 5.43
C PHE A 357 -3.51 -18.42 4.02
N HIS A 358 -2.59 -18.74 3.11
CA HIS A 358 -2.91 -19.10 1.74
C HIS A 358 -2.43 -20.52 1.42
N GLY A 359 -3.23 -21.22 0.60
CA GLY A 359 -3.20 -22.68 0.44
C GLY A 359 -4.49 -23.34 0.97
N PRO A 360 -4.76 -24.62 0.66
CA PRO A 360 -5.94 -25.31 1.15
C PRO A 360 -5.89 -25.40 2.69
N ARG A 361 -6.61 -24.50 3.37
CA ARG A 361 -7.05 -24.73 4.75
C ARG A 361 -8.05 -25.87 4.69
N LYS A 362 -7.69 -27.08 5.14
CA LYS A 362 -8.74 -28.05 5.44
C LYS A 362 -9.51 -27.56 6.65
N ASN A 363 -10.83 -27.43 6.47
CA ASN A 363 -11.80 -27.56 7.54
C ASN A 363 -11.39 -28.77 8.38
N TYR A 364 -10.94 -28.52 9.60
CA TYR A 364 -10.76 -29.58 10.58
C TYR A 364 -12.15 -30.17 10.85
N LYS A 365 -12.37 -31.41 10.40
CA LYS A 365 -13.34 -32.31 11.03
C LYS A 365 -12.55 -33.35 11.79
#